data_AF-A2EA86-F1
#
_entry.id   AF-A2EA86-F1
#
_cell.length_a   1.000
_cell.length_b   1.000
_cell.length_c   1.000
_cell.angle_alpha   90.00
_cell.angle_beta   90.00
_cell.angle_gamma   90.00
#
_symmetry.space_group_name_H-M   'P 1'
#
loop_
_entity.id
_entity.type
_entity.pdbx_description
1 polymer ?
#
loop_
_entity_poly.entity_id
_entity_poly.type
_entity_poly.pdbx_seq_one_letter_code
_entity_poly.pdbx_strand_id
1 'polypeptide(L)'
;MVMNNRFIESYSAIYKKIYEKYHPTVPQLKPSLINHVNPKVNIEDPIFRAIMDDDLKTFILLTEMESFDKNKTLSSGIYPYNNKRYTLLEICSYQGAANCFKFLRTEYESKITDICLGLSFLGGNADIISECLKYQKPNDICMKYAIASHNIDFVTFLMNEHQLGIKIDSCCHYNNL
;
A
#
# COMPACT_ATOMS: atom_id res chain seq x y z
N MET A 1 -5.11 -10.19 -5.90
CA MET A 1 -3.99 -10.63 -5.05
C MET A 1 -3.45 -9.39 -4.36
N VAL A 2 -3.49 -9.32 -3.03
CA VAL A 2 -2.85 -8.21 -2.30
C VAL A 2 -1.36 -8.55 -2.22
N MET A 3 -0.52 -7.81 -2.94
CA MET A 3 0.92 -8.00 -2.88
C MET A 3 1.49 -7.10 -1.79
N ASN A 4 2.49 -7.58 -1.05
CA ASN A 4 3.26 -6.72 -0.18
C ASN A 4 4.07 -5.75 -1.04
N ASN A 5 3.59 -4.50 -1.13
CA ASN A 5 4.15 -3.47 -1.99
C ASN A 5 5.62 -3.15 -1.65
N ARG A 6 6.03 -3.36 -0.39
CA ARG A 6 7.41 -3.12 0.07
C ARG A 6 8.45 -3.92 -0.71
N PHE A 7 8.10 -5.13 -1.15
CA PHE A 7 9.02 -6.06 -1.79
C PHE A 7 8.76 -6.21 -3.29
N ILE A 8 7.87 -5.39 -3.87
CA ILE A 8 7.43 -5.58 -5.25
C ILE A 8 8.55 -5.42 -6.27
N GLU A 9 9.48 -4.49 -6.03
CA GLU A 9 10.67 -4.32 -6.86
C GLU A 9 11.61 -5.54 -6.72
N SER A 10 11.76 -6.08 -5.51
CA SER A 10 12.54 -7.30 -5.28
C SER A 10 11.91 -8.50 -5.98
N TYR A 11 10.59 -8.68 -5.90
CA TYR A 11 9.87 -9.74 -6.59
C TYR A 11 10.01 -9.61 -8.11
N SER A 12 9.86 -8.40 -8.65
CA SER A 12 10.05 -8.10 -10.07
C SER A 12 11.47 -8.40 -10.54
N ALA A 13 12.48 -8.02 -9.75
CA ALA A 13 13.88 -8.29 -10.06
C ALA A 13 14.21 -9.79 -10.05
N ILE A 14 13.69 -10.54 -9.07
CA ILE A 14 13.86 -12.01 -9.00
C ILE A 14 13.16 -12.67 -10.19
N TYR A 15 11.92 -12.28 -10.48
CA TYR A 15 11.15 -12.77 -11.61
C TYR A 15 11.92 -12.61 -12.92
N LYS A 16 12.45 -11.40 -13.18
CA LYS A 16 13.24 -11.10 -14.38
C LYS A 16 14.45 -12.02 -14.50
N LYS A 17 15.22 -12.20 -13.42
CA LYS A 17 16.39 -13.10 -13.40
C LYS A 17 16.02 -14.57 -13.66
N ILE A 18 14.93 -15.05 -13.07
CA ILE A 18 14.44 -16.44 -13.30
C ILE A 18 14.04 -16.60 -14.76
N TYR A 19 13.30 -15.64 -15.30
CA TYR A 19 12.80 -15.72 -16.67
C TYR A 19 13.96 -15.70 -17.69
N GLU A 20 14.93 -14.79 -17.52
CA GLU A 20 16.10 -14.67 -18.39
C GLU A 20 17.00 -15.91 -18.34
N LYS A 21 17.11 -16.59 -17.19
CA LYS A 21 17.99 -17.75 -17.03
C LYS A 21 17.35 -19.07 -17.45
N TYR A 22 16.07 -19.27 -17.14
CA TYR A 22 15.42 -20.58 -17.26
C TYR A 22 14.38 -20.65 -18.37
N HIS A 23 13.97 -19.52 -18.96
CA HIS A 23 12.94 -19.43 -20.00
C HIS A 23 11.72 -20.36 -19.75
N PRO A 24 11.11 -20.28 -18.54
CA PRO A 24 10.07 -21.22 -18.17
C PRO A 24 8.86 -21.08 -19.11
N THR A 25 8.43 -22.20 -19.72
CA THR A 25 7.28 -22.27 -20.64
C THR A 25 5.96 -22.42 -19.90
N VAL A 26 5.82 -21.76 -18.75
CA VAL A 26 4.57 -21.78 -17.99
C VAL A 26 3.63 -20.74 -18.61
N PRO A 27 2.37 -21.08 -18.97
CA PRO A 27 1.44 -20.15 -19.64
C PRO A 27 1.22 -18.82 -18.89
N GLN A 28 1.44 -18.84 -17.58
CA GLN A 28 1.28 -17.74 -16.63
C GLN A 28 2.55 -16.90 -16.42
N LEU A 29 3.65 -17.20 -17.13
CA LEU A 29 4.95 -16.56 -17.04
C LEU A 29 5.35 -16.12 -18.46
N LYS A 30 4.89 -14.94 -18.90
CA LYS A 30 5.28 -14.33 -20.18
C LYS A 30 6.10 -13.06 -19.94
N PRO A 31 6.97 -12.60 -20.88
CA PRO A 31 7.74 -11.36 -20.73
C PRO A 31 6.85 -10.13 -20.59
N SER A 32 5.69 -10.14 -21.26
CA SER A 32 4.68 -9.09 -21.15
C SER A 32 4.11 -8.96 -19.72
N LEU A 33 4.24 -9.98 -18.88
CA LEU A 33 3.82 -9.92 -17.48
C LEU A 33 4.76 -9.08 -16.61
N ILE A 34 5.97 -8.73 -17.04
CA ILE A 34 6.85 -7.86 -16.23
C ILE A 34 6.18 -6.50 -15.96
N ASN A 35 5.48 -5.95 -16.97
CA ASN A 35 4.67 -4.73 -16.82
C ASN A 35 3.37 -4.95 -16.02
N HIS A 36 2.89 -6.20 -15.95
CA HIS A 36 1.78 -6.58 -15.06
C HIS A 36 2.25 -6.85 -13.62
N VAL A 37 3.53 -7.19 -13.43
CA VAL A 37 4.15 -7.52 -12.13
C VAL A 37 4.63 -6.26 -11.42
N ASN A 38 5.01 -5.20 -12.15
CA ASN A 38 5.23 -3.88 -11.54
C ASN A 38 3.99 -2.98 -11.70
N PRO A 39 3.03 -3.05 -10.77
CA PRO A 39 1.83 -2.23 -10.79
C PRO A 39 2.09 -0.72 -10.81
N LYS A 40 3.27 -0.25 -10.38
CA LYS A 40 3.63 1.18 -10.46
C LYS A 40 3.71 1.68 -11.90
N VAL A 41 4.06 0.82 -12.85
CA VAL A 41 4.24 1.18 -14.29
C VAL A 41 2.93 1.63 -14.93
N ASN A 42 1.77 1.17 -14.44
CA ASN A 42 0.46 1.45 -15.03
C ASN A 42 -0.20 2.72 -14.47
N ILE A 43 0.45 3.45 -13.56
CA ILE A 43 -0.12 4.68 -13.00
C ILE A 43 0.51 5.89 -13.69
N GLU A 44 -0.24 6.46 -14.62
CA GLU A 44 0.24 7.57 -15.45
C GLU A 44 0.13 8.93 -14.76
N ASP A 45 -0.73 9.07 -13.76
CA ASP A 45 -0.96 10.36 -13.10
C ASP A 45 0.26 10.79 -12.25
N PRO A 46 0.85 11.98 -12.51
CA PRO A 46 2.01 12.47 -11.77
C PRO A 46 1.81 12.57 -10.26
N ILE A 47 0.58 12.88 -9.80
CA ILE A 47 0.26 12.98 -8.37
C ILE A 47 0.46 11.62 -7.70
N PHE A 48 -0.11 10.57 -8.29
CA PHE A 48 0.00 9.23 -7.72
C PHE A 48 1.43 8.69 -7.83
N ARG A 49 2.20 9.05 -8.88
CA ARG A 49 3.64 8.74 -8.97
C ARG A 49 4.44 9.39 -7.85
N ALA A 50 4.24 10.69 -7.62
CA ALA A 50 4.92 11.40 -6.53
C ALA A 50 4.62 10.75 -5.16
N ILE A 51 3.38 10.30 -4.93
CA ILE A 51 3.05 9.55 -3.70
C ILE A 51 3.74 8.18 -3.66
N MET A 52 3.75 7.41 -4.76
CA MET A 52 4.37 6.08 -4.79
C MET A 52 5.88 6.07 -4.53
N ASP A 53 6.54 7.19 -4.83
CA ASP A 53 7.98 7.39 -4.60
C ASP A 53 8.27 8.27 -3.36
N ASP A 54 7.22 8.67 -2.63
CA ASP A 54 7.27 9.64 -1.52
C ASP A 54 8.06 10.93 -1.86
N ASP A 55 7.98 11.36 -3.13
CA ASP A 55 8.63 12.57 -3.62
C ASP A 55 7.82 13.81 -3.23
N LEU A 56 8.06 14.28 -2.01
CA LEU A 56 7.41 15.46 -1.46
C LEU A 56 7.60 16.71 -2.32
N LYS A 57 8.77 16.90 -2.94
CA LYS A 57 9.05 18.13 -3.70
C LYS A 57 8.18 18.20 -4.94
N THR A 58 8.15 17.10 -5.71
CA THR A 58 7.28 17.00 -6.89
C THR A 58 5.81 17.06 -6.47
N PHE A 59 5.44 16.43 -5.36
CA PHE A 59 4.08 16.46 -4.86
C PHE A 59 3.60 17.89 -4.54
N ILE A 60 4.39 18.69 -3.83
CA ILE A 60 4.08 20.10 -3.52
C ILE A 60 3.85 20.89 -4.81
N LEU A 61 4.78 20.80 -5.77
CA LEU A 61 4.66 21.52 -7.05
C LEU A 61 3.37 21.15 -7.80
N LEU A 62 2.97 19.88 -7.76
CA LEU A 62 1.71 19.42 -8.36
C LEU A 62 0.48 19.94 -7.62
N THR A 63 0.58 20.14 -6.31
CA THR A 63 -0.54 20.66 -5.49
C THR A 63 -0.79 22.16 -5.65
N GLU A 64 0.21 22.90 -6.14
CA GLU A 64 0.11 24.34 -6.44
C GLU A 64 -0.53 24.62 -7.81
N MET A 65 -0.71 23.59 -8.65
CA MET A 65 -1.36 23.74 -9.96
C MET A 65 -2.86 24.02 -9.80
N GLU A 66 -3.42 24.92 -10.62
CA GLU A 66 -4.87 25.23 -10.62
C GLU A 66 -5.76 24.00 -10.84
N SER A 67 -5.23 22.98 -11.53
CA SER A 67 -5.92 21.72 -11.82
C SER A 67 -5.87 20.69 -10.68
N PHE A 68 -5.19 21.01 -9.57
CA PHE A 68 -5.09 20.11 -8.43
C PHE A 68 -6.44 19.93 -7.73
N ASP A 69 -6.86 18.68 -7.58
CA ASP A 69 -8.03 18.31 -6.79
C ASP A 69 -7.59 17.55 -5.54
N LYS A 70 -7.74 18.16 -4.36
CA LYS A 70 -7.44 17.52 -3.07
C LYS A 70 -8.31 16.29 -2.77
N ASN A 71 -9.48 16.20 -3.40
CA ASN A 71 -10.39 15.07 -3.27
C ASN A 71 -10.18 14.00 -4.36
N LYS A 72 -9.11 14.14 -5.15
CA LYS A 72 -8.77 13.19 -6.19
C LYS A 72 -8.59 11.80 -5.59
N THR A 73 -9.14 10.81 -6.28
CA THR A 73 -9.13 9.42 -5.86
C THR A 73 -8.70 8.49 -6.99
N LEU A 74 -8.05 7.38 -6.63
CA LEU A 74 -7.62 6.34 -7.57
C LEU A 74 -8.38 5.04 -7.31
N SER A 75 -8.83 4.40 -8.40
CA SER A 75 -9.22 2.99 -8.39
C SER A 75 -8.19 2.24 -9.22
N SER A 76 -7.56 1.23 -8.63
CA SER A 76 -6.57 0.41 -9.33
C SER A 76 -6.54 -0.99 -8.73
N GLY A 77 -6.29 -2.01 -9.56
CA GLY A 77 -6.24 -3.42 -9.14
C GLY A 77 -5.08 -3.76 -8.21
N ILE A 78 -4.26 -2.76 -7.88
CA ILE A 78 -3.09 -2.84 -7.01
C ILE A 78 -3.49 -2.67 -5.54
N TYR A 79 -4.67 -2.09 -5.29
CA TYR A 79 -5.20 -1.87 -3.96
C TYR A 79 -6.14 -3.02 -3.56
N PRO A 80 -6.29 -3.31 -2.25
CA PRO A 80 -6.98 -4.51 -1.79
C PRO A 80 -8.44 -4.69 -2.21
N TYR A 81 -9.12 -3.60 -2.60
CA TYR A 81 -10.52 -3.62 -3.05
C TYR A 81 -10.63 -2.92 -4.41
N ASN A 82 -10.71 -3.71 -5.49
CA ASN A 82 -10.66 -3.23 -6.87
C ASN A 82 -11.84 -2.33 -7.28
N ASN A 83 -12.97 -2.40 -6.57
CA ASN A 83 -14.17 -1.58 -6.83
C ASN A 83 -14.22 -0.33 -5.93
N LYS A 84 -13.17 -0.09 -5.14
CA LYS A 84 -13.09 1.04 -4.21
C LYS A 84 -12.14 2.10 -4.75
N ARG A 85 -12.57 3.35 -4.64
CA ARG A 85 -11.72 4.51 -4.88
C ARG A 85 -11.03 4.88 -3.56
N TYR A 86 -9.72 5.13 -3.62
CA TYR A 86 -8.90 5.52 -2.47
C TYR A 86 -8.51 6.98 -2.56
N THR A 87 -8.58 7.69 -1.44
CA THR A 87 -8.12 9.08 -1.31
C THR A 87 -6.59 9.17 -1.39
N LEU A 88 -6.07 10.38 -1.66
CA LEU A 88 -4.62 10.63 -1.64
C LEU A 88 -3.97 10.17 -0.33
N LEU A 89 -4.62 10.40 0.81
CA LEU A 89 -4.10 10.03 2.13
C LEU A 89 -4.10 8.50 2.37
N GLU A 90 -5.16 7.81 1.93
CA GLU A 90 -5.23 6.35 1.98
C GLU A 90 -4.16 5.71 1.09
N ILE A 91 -3.92 6.30 -0.09
CA ILE A 91 -2.85 5.87 -0.99
C ILE A 91 -1.49 6.09 -0.31
N CYS A 92 -1.24 7.24 0.31
CA CYS A 92 0.00 7.47 1.06
C CYS A 92 0.20 6.39 2.15
N SER A 93 -0.89 6.01 2.84
CA SER A 93 -0.85 4.98 3.89
C SER A 93 -0.45 3.61 3.33
N TYR A 94 -1.00 3.22 2.19
CA TYR A 94 -0.67 1.97 1.51
C TYR A 94 0.76 1.96 0.95
N GLN A 95 1.22 3.10 0.41
CA GLN A 95 2.55 3.22 -0.18
C GLN A 95 3.65 3.41 0.87
N GLY A 96 3.30 3.75 2.11
CA GLY A 96 4.28 4.10 3.15
C GLY A 96 4.89 5.49 2.96
N ALA A 97 4.22 6.36 2.20
CA ALA A 97 4.69 7.68 1.79
C ALA A 97 4.51 8.73 2.90
N ALA A 98 5.38 8.70 3.91
CA ALA A 98 5.23 9.48 5.13
C ALA A 98 5.33 10.99 4.90
N ASN A 99 6.19 11.43 3.97
CA ASN A 99 6.34 12.85 3.69
C ASN A 99 5.08 13.42 3.02
N CYS A 100 4.59 12.76 1.97
CA CYS A 100 3.35 13.14 1.30
C CYS A 100 2.13 13.02 2.24
N PHE A 101 2.08 12.00 3.09
CA PHE A 101 1.03 11.84 4.10
C PHE A 101 1.00 13.04 5.06
N LYS A 102 2.16 13.40 5.62
CA LYS A 102 2.28 14.51 6.58
C LYS A 102 1.88 15.84 5.94
N PHE A 103 2.28 16.08 4.69
CA PHE A 103 1.89 17.26 3.94
C PHE A 103 0.37 17.35 3.76
N LEU A 104 -0.28 16.26 3.32
CA LEU A 104 -1.74 16.22 3.17
C LEU A 104 -2.51 16.48 4.48
N ARG A 105 -1.94 16.07 5.61
CA ARG A 105 -2.50 16.34 6.94
C ARG A 105 -2.36 17.80 7.35
N THR A 106 -1.19 18.39 7.12
CA THR A 106 -0.90 19.78 7.52
C THR A 106 -1.62 20.79 6.63
N GLU A 107 -1.52 20.66 5.31
CA GLU A 107 -2.00 21.70 4.38
C GLU A 107 -3.49 21.58 4.06
N TYR A 108 -4.03 20.36 4.05
CA TYR A 108 -5.42 20.10 3.62
C TYR A 108 -6.30 19.52 4.71
N GLU A 109 -5.78 19.34 5.92
CA GLU A 109 -6.48 18.72 7.05
C GLU A 109 -7.09 17.35 6.69
N SER A 110 -6.45 16.63 5.76
CA SER A 110 -7.02 15.43 5.13
C SER A 110 -7.41 14.40 6.19
N LYS A 111 -8.69 14.00 6.25
CA LYS A 111 -9.21 13.14 7.33
C LYS A 111 -8.52 11.77 7.35
N ILE A 112 -7.99 11.37 8.52
CA ILE A 112 -7.52 10.00 8.75
C ILE A 112 -8.72 9.07 8.91
N THR A 113 -8.85 8.10 8.00
CA THR A 113 -9.90 7.08 8.02
C THR A 113 -9.39 5.79 8.68
N ASP A 114 -10.32 4.92 9.08
CA ASP A 114 -10.01 3.54 9.50
C ASP A 114 -9.30 2.75 8.39
N ILE A 115 -9.57 3.08 7.12
CA ILE A 115 -8.89 2.54 5.95
C ILE A 115 -7.42 2.99 5.91
N CYS A 116 -7.11 4.25 6.23
CA CYS A 116 -5.71 4.69 6.37
C CYS A 116 -4.96 3.83 7.39
N LEU A 117 -5.55 3.60 8.58
CA LEU A 117 -4.95 2.77 9.60
C LEU A 117 -4.72 1.34 9.09
N GLY A 118 -5.73 0.71 8.49
CA GLY A 118 -5.58 -0.62 7.92
C GLY A 118 -4.47 -0.68 6.87
N LEU A 119 -4.50 0.22 5.87
CA LEU A 119 -3.51 0.25 4.79
C LEU A 119 -2.10 0.54 5.29
N SER A 120 -1.95 1.28 6.40
CA SER A 120 -0.64 1.57 6.99
C SER A 120 0.11 0.31 7.46
N PHE A 121 -0.60 -0.77 7.84
CA PHE A 121 0.02 -2.06 8.12
C PHE A 121 0.56 -2.76 6.87
N LEU A 122 -0.05 -2.55 5.70
CA LEU A 122 0.50 -3.03 4.42
C LEU A 122 1.70 -2.17 3.97
N GLY A 123 1.60 -0.84 4.14
CA GLY A 123 2.69 0.08 3.82
C GLY A 123 3.90 -0.11 4.75
N GLY A 124 3.66 -0.52 6.00
CA GLY A 124 4.69 -0.85 6.98
C GLY A 124 5.51 0.35 7.47
N ASN A 125 5.01 1.57 7.28
CA ASN A 125 5.66 2.79 7.76
C ASN A 125 5.19 3.10 9.20
N ALA A 126 6.10 3.00 10.16
CA ALA A 126 5.79 3.18 11.58
C ALA A 126 5.26 4.58 11.93
N ASP A 127 5.75 5.63 11.26
CA ASP A 127 5.31 7.00 11.51
C ASP A 127 3.83 7.17 11.13
N ILE A 128 3.44 6.64 9.95
CA ILE A 128 2.05 6.65 9.49
C ILE A 128 1.16 5.81 10.43
N ILE A 129 1.61 4.60 10.82
CA ILE A 129 0.86 3.74 11.75
C ILE A 129 0.60 4.51 13.05
N SER A 130 1.65 5.10 13.64
CA SER A 130 1.55 5.86 14.89
C SER A 130 0.62 7.06 14.80
N GLU A 131 0.64 7.77 13.66
CA GLU A 131 -0.22 8.93 13.45
C GLU A 131 -1.68 8.50 13.29
N CYS A 132 -1.94 7.42 12.53
CA CYS A 132 -3.29 6.88 12.37
C CYS A 132 -3.90 6.40 13.70
N LEU A 133 -3.09 5.76 14.56
CA LEU A 133 -3.53 5.26 15.88
C LEU A 133 -3.99 6.35 16.85
N LYS A 134 -3.59 7.62 16.63
CA LYS A 134 -4.07 8.75 17.45
C LYS A 134 -5.56 9.07 17.21
N TYR A 135 -6.09 8.69 16.04
CA TYR A 135 -7.46 9.04 15.63
C TYR A 135 -8.35 7.82 15.42
N GLN A 136 -7.77 6.65 15.16
CA GLN A 136 -8.51 5.43 14.82
C GLN A 136 -8.12 4.29 15.74
N LYS A 137 -9.10 3.43 16.05
CA LYS A 137 -8.86 2.19 16.79
C LYS A 137 -8.61 1.04 15.82
N PRO A 138 -7.63 0.17 16.09
CA PRO A 138 -7.45 -1.04 15.31
C PRO A 138 -8.71 -1.90 15.28
N ASN A 139 -8.92 -2.55 14.14
CA ASN A 139 -10.07 -3.40 13.87
C ASN A 139 -9.63 -4.63 13.06
N ASP A 140 -10.59 -5.47 12.69
CA ASP A 140 -10.35 -6.68 11.91
C ASP A 140 -9.64 -6.46 10.57
N ILE A 141 -9.82 -5.28 9.95
CA ILE A 141 -9.12 -4.92 8.70
C ILE A 141 -7.63 -4.75 8.98
N CYS A 142 -7.27 -4.15 10.11
CA CYS A 142 -5.87 -4.02 10.55
C CYS A 142 -5.23 -5.39 10.74
N MET A 143 -5.91 -6.32 11.44
CA MET A 143 -5.40 -7.68 11.64
C MET A 143 -5.22 -8.43 10.31
N LYS A 144 -6.21 -8.36 9.41
CA LYS A 144 -6.12 -8.96 8.07
C LYS A 144 -4.91 -8.45 7.31
N TYR A 145 -4.66 -7.15 7.38
CA TYR A 145 -3.56 -6.49 6.67
C TYR A 145 -2.20 -6.68 7.33
N ALA A 146 -2.12 -6.80 8.66
CA ALA A 146 -0.93 -7.23 9.35
C ALA A 146 -0.50 -8.65 8.91
N ILE A 147 -1.46 -9.59 8.84
CA ILE A 147 -1.21 -10.95 8.31
C ILE A 147 -0.76 -10.89 6.84
N ALA A 148 -1.47 -10.12 6.00
CA ALA A 148 -1.11 -9.97 4.59
C ALA A 148 0.27 -9.32 4.37
N SER A 149 0.76 -8.53 5.32
CA SER A 149 2.09 -7.93 5.27
C SER A 149 3.22 -8.93 5.58
N HIS A 150 2.90 -10.14 6.08
CA HIS A 150 3.86 -11.12 6.59
C HIS A 150 4.78 -10.53 7.69
N ASN A 151 4.29 -9.56 8.45
CA ASN A 151 5.03 -8.96 9.57
C ASN A 151 4.45 -9.45 10.91
N ILE A 152 5.15 -10.40 11.54
CA ILE A 152 4.73 -11.00 12.81
C ILE A 152 4.68 -9.98 13.95
N ASP A 153 5.49 -8.92 13.91
CA ASP A 153 5.49 -7.88 14.93
C ASP A 153 4.16 -7.11 14.90
N PHE A 154 3.63 -6.84 13.70
CA PHE A 154 2.32 -6.20 13.55
C PHE A 154 1.19 -7.09 14.05
N VAL A 155 1.24 -8.39 13.76
CA VAL A 155 0.24 -9.35 14.25
C VAL A 155 0.27 -9.43 15.77
N THR A 156 1.47 -9.55 16.34
CA THR A 156 1.68 -9.64 17.81
C THR A 156 1.25 -8.36 18.50
N PHE A 157 1.58 -7.20 17.94
CA PHE A 157 1.12 -5.89 18.41
C PHE A 157 -0.40 -5.82 18.47
N LEU A 158 -1.09 -6.17 17.37
CA LEU A 158 -2.55 -6.12 17.32
C LEU A 158 -3.22 -7.14 18.25
N MET A 159 -2.62 -8.31 18.43
CA MET A 159 -3.13 -9.35 19.32
C MET A 159 -2.98 -8.96 20.80
N ASN A 160 -1.80 -8.50 21.20
CA ASN A 160 -1.49 -8.26 22.61
C ASN A 160 -2.01 -6.89 23.08
N GLU A 161 -1.74 -5.83 22.32
CA GLU A 161 -2.05 -4.46 22.74
C GLU A 161 -3.50 -4.07 22.43
N HIS A 162 -4.10 -4.70 21.43
CA HIS A 162 -5.47 -4.39 20.98
C HIS A 162 -6.45 -5.56 21.11
N GLN A 163 -6.02 -6.71 21.65
CA GLN A 163 -6.87 -7.88 21.94
C GLN A 163 -7.63 -8.38 20.71
N LEU A 164 -7.08 -8.18 19.51
CA LEU A 164 -7.69 -8.65 18.26
C LEU A 164 -7.35 -10.12 18.03
N GLY A 165 -8.37 -10.92 17.72
CA GLY A 165 -8.20 -12.33 17.39
C GLY A 165 -7.55 -12.53 16.02
N ILE A 166 -6.63 -13.50 15.92
CA ILE A 166 -6.05 -13.92 14.65
C ILE A 166 -7.10 -14.69 13.85
N LYS A 167 -7.30 -14.28 12.58
CA LYS A 167 -8.23 -14.96 11.66
C LYS A 167 -7.48 -16.03 10.87
N ILE A 168 -7.67 -17.30 11.22
CA ILE A 168 -7.02 -18.46 10.57
C ILE A 168 -7.25 -18.44 9.05
N ASP A 169 -8.46 -18.11 8.60
CA ASP A 169 -8.79 -18.00 7.18
C ASP A 169 -7.88 -17.00 6.44
N SER A 170 -7.51 -15.90 7.11
CA SER A 170 -6.56 -14.92 6.54
C SER A 170 -5.14 -15.49 6.48
N CYS A 171 -4.70 -16.24 7.48
CA CYS A 171 -3.40 -16.91 7.45
C CYS A 171 -3.32 -17.90 6.29
N CYS A 172 -4.36 -18.71 6.08
CA CYS A 172 -4.45 -19.62 4.93
C CYS A 172 -4.43 -18.86 3.60
N HIS A 173 -5.25 -17.80 3.47
CA HIS A 173 -5.37 -17.04 2.23
C HIS A 173 -4.06 -16.38 1.79
N TYR A 174 -3.28 -15.89 2.77
CA TYR A 174 -2.00 -15.23 2.52
C TYR A 174 -0.81 -16.17 2.68
N ASN A 175 -1.01 -17.48 2.85
CA ASN A 175 0.08 -18.46 3.04
C ASN A 175 1.05 -18.09 4.17
N ASN A 176 0.51 -17.72 5.34
CA ASN A 176 1.26 -17.42 6.57
C ASN A 176 1.37 -18.63 7.52
N LEU A 177 1.30 -19.86 6.99
CA LEU A 177 1.36 -21.11 7.74
C LEU A 177 2.75 -21.75 7.68
#